data_AF-A0A2V8P121-F1
#
_entry.id   AF-A0A2V8P121-F1
#
_cell.length_a   1.000
_cell.length_b   1.000
_cell.length_c   1.000
_cell.angle_alpha   90.00
_cell.angle_beta   90.00
_cell.angle_gamma   90.00
#
_symmetry.space_group_name_H-M   'P 1'
#
loop_
_entity.id
_entity.type
_entity.pdbx_description
1 polymer ?
#
loop_
_entity_poly.entity_id
_entity_poly.type
_entity_poly.pdbx_seq_one_letter_code
_entity_poly.pdbx_strand_id
1 'polypeptide(L)'
;MSASNRRATVGAVYDRTFFVSSSTFPDPEERRAVVDRAYSSARRQMNVNRVEANYWWRKNQPVGALLNSLMFLFVIVPPSLVLKGFFALSFVVFAFMVPYGLFVRYLAVRAVRHHLANHPEVREEFENDGIIF
;
A
#
# COMPACT_ATOMS: atom_id res chain seq x y z
N MET A 1 14.47 10.45 24.09
CA MET A 1 13.65 9.24 23.82
C MET A 1 14.05 8.67 22.46
N SER A 2 14.84 7.60 22.46
CA SER A 2 15.60 7.11 21.29
C SER A 2 14.76 6.24 20.35
N ALA A 3 14.92 6.42 19.03
CA ALA A 3 14.24 5.71 17.95
C ALA A 3 14.41 4.18 18.00
N SER A 4 15.46 3.70 18.66
CA SER A 4 15.70 2.28 18.94
C SER A 4 14.54 1.63 19.72
N ASN A 5 13.91 2.37 20.65
CA ASN A 5 12.86 1.85 21.49
C ASN A 5 11.51 1.64 20.73
N ARG A 6 11.32 2.32 19.60
CA ARG A 6 10.16 2.12 18.70
C ARG A 6 10.35 0.91 17.79
N ARG A 7 11.57 0.63 17.33
CA ARG A 7 11.88 -0.57 16.52
C ARG A 7 11.61 -1.85 17.30
N ALA A 8 12.04 -1.91 18.57
CA ALA A 8 11.84 -3.08 19.42
C ALA A 8 10.36 -3.34 19.74
N THR A 9 9.56 -2.28 19.95
CA THR A 9 8.12 -2.42 20.24
C THR A 9 7.32 -2.81 19.01
N VAL A 10 7.69 -2.34 17.81
CA VAL A 10 6.99 -2.72 16.57
C VAL A 10 7.32 -4.16 16.15
N GLY A 11 8.56 -4.63 16.36
CA GLY A 11 8.92 -6.03 16.13
C GLY A 11 8.17 -7.00 17.06
N ALA A 12 8.07 -6.65 18.35
CA ALA A 12 7.39 -7.48 19.35
C ALA A 12 5.87 -7.60 19.16
N VAL A 13 5.22 -6.67 18.44
CA VAL A 13 3.77 -6.71 18.14
C VAL A 13 3.41 -7.71 17.04
N TYR A 14 4.37 -8.07 16.20
CA TYR A 14 4.13 -8.98 15.08
C TYR A 14 4.61 -10.40 15.32
N ASP A 15 5.47 -10.60 16.31
CA ASP A 15 5.77 -11.93 16.79
C ASP A 15 4.54 -12.45 17.56
N ARG A 16 3.74 -13.29 16.88
CA ARG A 16 2.56 -13.94 17.44
C ARG A 16 2.89 -14.63 18.77
N THR A 17 4.15 -15.02 18.98
CA THR A 17 4.60 -15.70 20.20
C THR A 17 4.79 -14.76 21.39
N PHE A 18 5.16 -13.49 21.17
CA PHE A 18 5.42 -12.53 22.25
C PHE A 18 4.15 -12.13 23.01
N PHE A 19 3.06 -11.87 22.29
CA PHE A 19 1.75 -11.60 22.92
C PHE A 19 1.08 -12.87 23.46
N VAL A 20 1.50 -14.03 22.99
CA VAL A 20 0.99 -15.33 23.44
C VAL A 20 1.64 -15.81 24.75
N SER A 21 2.65 -15.12 25.27
CA SER A 21 3.35 -15.54 26.49
C SER A 21 3.07 -14.70 27.75
N SER A 22 2.00 -13.90 27.76
CA SER A 22 1.57 -13.22 28.99
C SER A 22 0.51 -14.04 29.72
N SER A 23 0.85 -14.51 30.92
CA SER A 23 0.00 -15.17 31.92
C SER A 23 -1.04 -14.23 32.57
N THR A 24 -1.23 -13.03 32.00
CA THR A 24 -2.07 -11.95 32.53
C THR A 24 -3.52 -11.97 32.01
N PHE A 25 -3.83 -12.77 30.99
CA PHE A 25 -5.16 -12.88 30.41
C PHE A 25 -5.76 -14.27 30.66
N PRO A 26 -6.76 -14.40 31.56
CA PRO A 26 -7.36 -15.69 31.89
C PRO A 26 -8.32 -16.22 30.79
N ASP A 27 -8.89 -15.33 29.97
CA ASP A 27 -9.88 -15.69 28.95
C ASP A 27 -9.29 -15.71 27.52
N PRO A 28 -9.47 -16.81 26.75
CA PRO A 28 -8.97 -16.93 25.38
C PRO A 28 -9.66 -16.00 24.37
N GLU A 29 -10.89 -15.54 24.60
CA GLU A 29 -11.55 -14.57 23.70
C GLU A 29 -11.00 -13.16 23.90
N GLU A 30 -10.82 -12.74 25.16
CA GLU A 30 -10.21 -11.46 25.51
C GLU A 30 -8.78 -11.35 24.93
N ARG A 31 -8.00 -12.43 25.00
CA ARG A 31 -6.67 -12.52 24.39
C ARG A 31 -6.73 -12.31 22.87
N ARG A 32 -7.68 -12.93 22.16
CA ARG A 32 -7.83 -12.76 20.70
C ARG A 32 -8.20 -11.33 20.35
N ALA A 33 -9.13 -10.73 21.08
CA ALA A 33 -9.56 -9.35 20.86
C ALA A 33 -8.41 -8.34 21.03
N VAL A 34 -7.54 -8.54 22.04
CA VAL A 34 -6.36 -7.68 22.25
C VAL A 34 -5.33 -7.83 21.13
N VAL A 35 -5.07 -9.06 20.69
CA VAL A 35 -4.15 -9.34 19.57
C VAL A 35 -4.69 -8.74 18.27
N ASP A 36 -5.97 -8.91 17.96
CA ASP A 36 -6.60 -8.33 16.76
C ASP A 36 -6.59 -6.79 16.80
N ARG A 37 -6.79 -6.20 17.99
CA ARG A 37 -6.67 -4.76 18.19
C ARG A 37 -5.24 -4.28 17.99
N ALA A 38 -4.25 -4.94 18.57
CA ALA A 38 -2.84 -4.61 18.39
C ALA A 38 -2.42 -4.72 16.92
N TYR A 39 -2.83 -5.79 16.25
CA TYR A 39 -2.54 -6.04 14.84
C TYR A 39 -3.20 -5.00 13.92
N SER A 40 -4.48 -4.69 14.14
CA SER A 40 -5.20 -3.66 13.37
C SER A 40 -4.62 -2.25 13.58
N SER A 41 -4.14 -1.96 14.79
CA SER A 41 -3.45 -0.71 15.12
C SER A 41 -2.12 -0.61 14.38
N ALA A 42 -1.32 -1.68 14.41
CA ALA A 42 -0.04 -1.74 13.72
C ALA A 42 -0.19 -1.68 12.20
N ARG A 43 -1.25 -2.29 11.65
CA ARG A 43 -1.61 -2.20 10.23
C ARG A 43 -2.02 -0.79 9.80
N ARG A 44 -2.64 -0.01 10.69
CA ARG A 44 -2.93 1.42 10.44
C ARG A 44 -1.71 2.31 10.53
N GLN A 45 -0.76 1.97 11.40
CA GLN A 45 0.47 2.73 11.61
C GLN A 45 1.55 2.48 10.54
N MET A 46 1.44 1.38 9.77
CA MET A 46 2.36 1.08 8.68
C MET A 46 2.25 2.14 7.57
N ASN A 47 3.30 2.96 7.46
CA ASN A 47 3.33 4.07 6.53
C ASN A 47 3.87 3.56 5.20
N VAL A 48 2.94 3.25 4.29
CA VAL A 48 3.29 2.72 2.96
C VAL A 48 3.73 3.88 2.07
N ASN A 49 4.95 3.80 1.55
CA ASN A 49 5.44 4.74 0.56
C ASN A 49 4.65 4.58 -0.74
N ARG A 50 3.93 5.62 -1.14
CA ARG A 50 3.04 5.58 -2.32
C ARG A 50 3.82 5.37 -3.63
N VAL A 51 5.05 5.85 -3.70
CA VAL A 51 5.88 5.77 -4.90
C VAL A 51 6.39 4.35 -5.07
N GLU A 52 7.02 3.81 -4.03
CA GLU A 52 7.55 2.45 -4.03
C GLU A 52 6.45 1.39 -4.14
N ALA A 53 5.31 1.60 -3.45
CA ALA A 53 4.15 0.74 -3.60
C ALA A 53 3.63 0.70 -5.05
N ASN A 54 3.64 1.84 -5.74
CA ASN A 54 3.24 1.91 -7.14
C ASN A 54 4.27 1.28 -8.07
N TYR A 55 5.57 1.40 -7.77
CA TYR A 55 6.61 0.72 -8.52
C TYR A 55 6.51 -0.81 -8.37
N TRP A 56 6.43 -1.30 -7.13
CA TRP A 56 6.25 -2.71 -6.82
C TRP A 56 4.98 -3.28 -7.46
N TRP A 57 3.85 -2.56 -7.35
CA TRP A 57 2.57 -3.03 -7.91
C TRP A 57 2.62 -3.15 -9.44
N ARG A 58 3.26 -2.21 -10.13
CA ARG A 58 3.44 -2.25 -11.58
C ARG A 58 4.33 -3.41 -12.04
N LYS A 59 5.33 -3.77 -11.23
CA LYS A 59 6.29 -4.84 -11.54
C LYS A 59 5.71 -6.23 -11.29
N ASN A 60 4.94 -6.40 -10.22
CA ASN A 60 4.55 -7.73 -9.73
C ASN A 60 3.11 -8.15 -10.06
N GLN A 61 2.25 -7.23 -10.51
CA GLN A 61 0.85 -7.53 -10.81
C GLN A 61 0.47 -7.14 -12.24
N PRO A 62 -0.19 -8.02 -13.01
CA PRO A 62 -0.59 -7.73 -14.39
C PRO A 62 -1.56 -6.54 -14.47
N VAL A 63 -2.42 -6.39 -13.45
CA VAL A 63 -3.35 -5.25 -13.34
C VAL A 63 -2.61 -3.93 -13.20
N GLY A 64 -1.54 -3.89 -12.40
CA GLY A 64 -0.71 -2.69 -12.22
C GLY A 64 0.00 -2.31 -13.52
N ALA A 65 0.54 -3.29 -14.24
CA ALA A 65 1.17 -3.08 -15.55
C ALA A 65 0.18 -2.54 -16.60
N LEU A 66 -1.02 -3.10 -16.66
CA LEU A 66 -2.08 -2.69 -17.58
C LEU A 66 -2.51 -1.23 -17.32
N LEU A 67 -2.77 -0.88 -16.05
CA LEU A 67 -3.14 0.48 -15.69
C LEU A 67 -2.01 1.49 -15.93
N ASN A 68 -0.75 1.07 -15.80
CA ASN A 68 0.38 1.91 -16.19
C ASN A 68 0.44 2.14 -17.70
N SER A 69 0.17 1.12 -18.51
CA SER A 69 0.06 1.28 -19.98
C SER A 69 -1.07 2.24 -20.36
N LEU A 70 -2.21 2.16 -19.67
CA LEU A 70 -3.30 3.12 -19.85
C LEU A 70 -2.90 4.55 -19.45
N MET A 71 -2.02 4.72 -18.46
CA MET A 71 -1.47 6.04 -18.11
C MET A 71 -0.66 6.66 -19.26
N PHE A 72 0.07 5.86 -20.05
CA PHE A 72 0.76 6.35 -21.24
C PHE A 72 -0.20 6.84 -22.32
N LEU A 73 -1.35 6.16 -22.50
CA LEU A 73 -2.39 6.62 -23.41
C LEU A 73 -2.93 8.00 -23.00
N PHE A 74 -3.11 8.25 -21.70
CA PHE A 74 -3.52 9.58 -21.21
C PHE A 74 -2.51 10.68 -21.49
N VAL A 75 -1.23 10.37 -21.73
CA VAL A 75 -0.21 11.36 -22.10
C VAL A 75 -0.22 11.64 -23.61
N ILE A 76 -0.41 10.62 -24.44
CA ILE A 76 -0.29 10.72 -25.90
C ILE A 76 -1.60 11.18 -26.55
N VAL A 77 -2.75 10.74 -26.01
CA VAL A 77 -4.07 10.96 -26.61
C VAL A 77 -4.48 12.44 -26.60
N PRO A 78 -4.37 13.22 -25.50
CA PRO A 78 -4.81 14.61 -25.50
C PRO A 78 -4.06 15.48 -26.54
N PRO A 79 -2.71 15.45 -26.65
CA PRO A 79 -2.00 16.19 -27.70
C PRO A 79 -2.45 15.77 -29.12
N SER A 80 -2.66 14.47 -29.33
CA SER A 80 -3.11 13.95 -30.63
C SER A 80 -4.51 14.45 -31.02
N LEU A 81 -5.41 14.58 -30.04
CA LEU A 81 -6.76 15.13 -30.24
C LEU A 81 -6.73 16.62 -30.52
N VAL A 82 -5.87 17.37 -29.84
CA VAL A 82 -5.66 18.81 -30.08
C VAL A 82 -5.21 19.06 -31.52
N LEU A 83 -4.22 18.29 -32.01
CA LEU A 83 -3.73 18.40 -33.39
C LEU A 83 -4.81 18.14 -34.45
N LYS A 84 -5.82 17.32 -34.11
CA LYS A 84 -6.95 17.00 -34.98
C LYS A 84 -8.15 17.95 -34.79
N GLY A 85 -8.03 18.99 -33.96
CA GLY A 85 -9.09 19.96 -33.71
C GLY A 85 -10.16 19.51 -32.70
N PHE A 86 -9.99 18.38 -32.02
CA PHE A 86 -10.93 17.86 -31.02
C PHE A 86 -10.66 18.41 -29.60
N PHE A 87 -10.73 19.73 -29.44
CA PHE A 87 -10.38 20.41 -28.18
C PHE A 87 -11.25 20.00 -26.99
N ALA A 88 -12.57 19.92 -27.17
CA ALA A 88 -13.49 19.54 -26.11
C ALA A 88 -13.22 18.12 -25.60
N LEU A 89 -12.98 17.17 -26.51
CA LEU A 89 -12.66 15.79 -26.15
C LEU A 89 -11.29 15.70 -25.47
N SER A 90 -10.28 16.43 -25.97
CA SER A 90 -8.98 16.52 -25.32
C SER A 90 -9.08 17.02 -23.88
N PHE A 91 -9.88 18.06 -23.65
CA PHE A 91 -10.10 18.63 -22.32
C PHE A 91 -10.74 17.61 -21.38
N VAL A 92 -11.76 16.88 -21.84
CA VAL A 92 -12.40 15.82 -21.06
C VAL A 92 -11.40 14.73 -20.67
N VAL A 93 -10.61 14.23 -21.63
CA VAL A 93 -9.58 13.21 -21.36
C VAL A 93 -8.55 13.72 -20.36
N PHE A 94 -8.12 14.98 -20.50
CA PHE A 94 -7.18 15.61 -19.57
C PHE A 94 -7.77 15.76 -18.16
N ALA A 95 -9.04 16.15 -18.05
CA ALA A 95 -9.73 16.26 -16.77
C ALA A 95 -9.79 14.92 -16.02
N PHE A 96 -9.93 13.81 -16.74
CA PHE A 96 -9.92 12.46 -16.14
C PHE A 96 -8.52 11.95 -15.76
N MET A 97 -7.44 12.55 -16.28
CA MET A 97 -6.07 12.12 -15.98
C MET A 97 -5.71 12.26 -14.49
N VAL A 98 -6.13 13.36 -13.87
CA VAL A 98 -5.86 13.64 -12.44
C VAL A 98 -6.54 12.62 -11.51
N PRO A 99 -7.87 12.40 -11.57
CA PRO A 99 -8.53 11.40 -10.72
C PRO A 99 -8.02 9.98 -11.04
N TYR A 100 -7.69 9.69 -12.30
CA TYR A 100 -7.10 8.41 -12.68
C TYR A 100 -5.75 8.16 -11.98
N GLY A 101 -4.84 9.13 -12.00
CA GLY A 101 -3.54 8.99 -11.33
C GLY A 101 -3.67 8.78 -9.81
N LEU A 102 -4.62 9.46 -9.18
CA LEU A 102 -4.95 9.24 -7.76
C LEU A 102 -5.51 7.84 -7.51
N PHE A 103 -6.39 7.36 -8.39
CA PHE A 103 -6.99 6.04 -8.31
C PHE A 103 -5.94 4.92 -8.41
N VAL A 104 -5.01 5.01 -9.36
CA VAL A 104 -3.89 4.06 -9.51
C VAL A 104 -3.02 4.04 -8.24
N ARG A 105 -2.68 5.20 -7.68
CA ARG A 105 -1.93 5.29 -6.41
C ARG A 105 -2.66 4.64 -5.24
N TYR A 106 -3.97 4.82 -5.16
CA TYR A 106 -4.79 4.19 -4.13
C TYR A 106 -4.77 2.65 -4.26
N LEU A 107 -4.93 2.14 -5.48
CA LEU A 107 -4.88 0.71 -5.75
C LEU A 107 -3.51 0.11 -5.44
N ALA A 108 -2.42 0.81 -5.75
CA ALA A 108 -1.07 0.36 -5.41
C ALA A 108 -0.88 0.14 -3.90
N VAL A 109 -1.28 1.13 -3.08
CA VAL A 109 -1.21 1.03 -1.61
C VAL A 109 -2.12 -0.09 -1.11
N ARG A 110 -3.31 -0.24 -1.68
CA ARG A 110 -4.23 -1.32 -1.32
C ARG A 110 -3.66 -2.69 -1.67
N ALA A 111 -3.02 -2.83 -2.83
CA ALA A 111 -2.39 -4.07 -3.28
C ALA A 111 -1.25 -4.47 -2.34
N VAL A 112 -0.36 -3.54 -1.99
CA VAL A 112 0.71 -3.76 -1.00
C VAL A 112 0.15 -4.20 0.35
N ARG A 113 -0.87 -3.48 0.87
CA ARG A 113 -1.51 -3.82 2.16
C ARG A 113 -2.25 -5.16 2.16
N HIS A 114 -2.73 -5.60 1.00
CA HIS A 114 -3.37 -6.89 0.84
C HIS A 114 -2.32 -8.00 0.75
N HIS A 115 -1.24 -7.76 0.00
CA HIS A 115 -0.13 -8.69 -0.14
C HIS A 115 0.56 -8.96 1.21
N LEU A 116 0.90 -7.91 1.97
CA LEU A 116 1.48 -8.04 3.32
C LEU A 116 0.56 -8.74 4.33
N ALA A 117 -0.76 -8.71 4.12
CA ALA A 117 -1.70 -9.41 4.99
C ALA A 117 -1.76 -10.92 4.69
N ASN A 118 -1.54 -11.30 3.44
CA ASN A 118 -1.52 -12.70 3.01
C ASN A 118 -0.12 -13.33 3.15
N HIS A 119 0.93 -12.50 3.08
CA HIS A 119 2.34 -12.88 3.14
C HIS A 119 3.06 -12.02 4.20
N PRO A 120 2.91 -12.32 5.50
CA PRO A 120 3.61 -11.57 6.55
C PRO A 120 5.15 -11.74 6.49
N GLU A 121 5.65 -12.79 5.84
CA GLU A 121 7.07 -13.13 5.72
C GLU A 121 7.87 -12.17 4.82
N VAL A 122 7.25 -11.55 3.82
CA VAL A 122 7.93 -10.61 2.90
C VAL A 122 8.10 -9.21 3.50
N ARG A 123 7.74 -9.02 4.77
CA ARG A 123 7.73 -7.70 5.40
C ARG A 123 9.13 -7.10 5.52
N GLU A 124 10.12 -7.89 5.87
CA GLU A 124 11.52 -7.44 5.97
C GLU A 124 12.05 -7.00 4.60
N GLU A 125 11.67 -7.71 3.53
CA GLU A 125 11.99 -7.33 2.15
C GLU A 125 11.35 -5.99 1.79
N PHE A 126 10.09 -5.77 2.14
CA PHE A 126 9.39 -4.51 1.88
C PHE A 126 9.93 -3.32 2.69
N GLU A 127 10.45 -3.55 3.89
CA GLU A 127 11.11 -2.52 4.71
C GLU A 127 12.48 -2.17 4.12
N ASN A 128 13.25 -3.17 3.67
CA ASN A 128 14.52 -2.96 2.96
C ASN A 128 14.33 -2.24 1.61
N ASP A 129 13.27 -2.56 0.89
CA ASP A 129 12.89 -1.92 -0.37
C ASP A 129 12.30 -0.51 -0.17
N GLY A 130 12.10 -0.06 1.07
CA GLY A 130 11.52 1.24 1.39
C GLY A 130 10.05 1.39 0.98
N ILE A 131 9.34 0.28 0.82
CA ILE A 131 7.91 0.24 0.52
C ILE A 131 7.10 0.56 1.79
N ILE A 132 7.61 0.15 2.95
CA ILE A 132 6.98 0.38 4.26
C ILE A 132 7.98 0.99 5.26
N PHE A 133 7.48 1.88 6.12
CA PHE A 133 8.21 2.51 7.22
C PHE A 133 7.34 2.67 8.46
#